data_AF-A0A963PJ16-F1
#
_entry.id   AF-A0A963PJ16-F1
#
_cell.length_a   1.000
_cell.length_b   1.000
_cell.length_c   1.000
_cell.angle_alpha   90.00
_cell.angle_beta   90.00
_cell.angle_gamma   90.00
#
_symmetry.space_group_name_H-M   'P 1'
#
loop_
_entity.id
_entity.type
_entity.pdbx_description
1 polymer ?
#
loop_
_entity_poly.entity_id
_entity_poly.type
_entity_poly.pdbx_seq_one_letter_code
_entity_poly.pdbx_strand_id
1 'polypeptide(L)'
;MRLSLCNEVLRPWSFARQCAFAAAVGYDALEIAPFTLGADPRKLTPRRIAGVRAALAAEGLACSSLHWLLVAPQGLSITSADASVRRETIDVMRALCALAAELGASVLVHGSPAQRKLPTASQSSRQDAARQRAAECFAAAADAAADAGVTYCIEPLAARETSFINTVAEAVALVESIGRQALKTMIDTCAAGTQEGDVVGLIDRWLP
;
A
#
# COMPACT_ATOMS: atom_id res chain seq x y z
N MET A 1 -9.08 18.23 4.55
CA MET A 1 -7.81 17.59 4.18
C MET A 1 -7.15 17.10 5.46
N ARG A 2 -6.54 15.92 5.47
CA ARG A 2 -5.82 15.36 6.61
C ARG A 2 -4.35 15.24 6.22
N LEU A 3 -3.44 15.73 7.06
CA LEU A 3 -2.00 15.59 6.85
C LEU A 3 -1.47 14.42 7.68
N SER A 4 -0.84 13.45 7.00
CA SER A 4 -0.30 12.26 7.63
C SER A 4 1.22 12.21 7.51
N LEU A 5 1.88 11.75 8.57
CA LEU A 5 3.30 11.45 8.54
C LEU A 5 3.53 9.95 8.35
N CYS A 6 4.40 9.59 7.40
CA CYS A 6 4.93 8.24 7.28
C CYS A 6 5.67 7.86 8.56
N ASN A 7 5.25 6.80 9.25
CA ASN A 7 5.90 6.39 10.50
C ASN A 7 7.30 5.77 10.29
N GLU A 8 7.57 5.28 9.08
CA GLU A 8 8.83 4.60 8.72
C GLU A 8 10.03 5.56 8.79
N VAL A 9 9.85 6.84 8.45
CA VAL A 9 10.92 7.85 8.56
C VAL A 9 11.34 8.11 10.02
N LEU A 10 10.53 7.68 10.99
CA LEU A 10 10.78 7.77 12.43
C LEU A 10 11.04 6.40 13.07
N ARG A 11 11.27 5.36 12.26
CA ARG A 11 11.43 3.96 12.70
C ARG A 11 12.40 3.73 13.87
N PRO A 12 13.52 4.47 14.01
CA PRO A 12 14.42 4.27 15.16
C PRO A 12 13.79 4.58 16.53
N TRP A 13 12.66 5.30 16.57
CA TRP A 13 11.98 5.67 17.81
C TRP A 13 10.88 4.68 18.18
N SER A 14 10.51 4.64 19.47
CA SER A 14 9.32 3.92 19.91
C SER A 14 8.07 4.51 19.25
N PHE A 15 7.07 3.68 18.97
CA PHE A 15 5.85 4.13 18.29
C PHE A 15 5.13 5.27 19.04
N ALA A 16 5.12 5.27 20.37
CA ALA A 16 4.59 6.36 21.17
C ALA A 16 5.34 7.69 20.94
N ARG A 17 6.68 7.65 20.83
CA ARG A 17 7.48 8.83 20.50
C ARG A 17 7.23 9.30 19.06
N GLN A 18 6.99 8.39 18.12
CA GLN A 18 6.60 8.75 16.75
C GLN A 18 5.27 9.52 16.75
N CYS A 19 4.28 9.06 17.52
CA CYS A 19 2.99 9.73 17.68
C CYS A 19 3.17 11.14 18.28
N ALA A 20 3.85 11.24 19.43
CA ALA A 20 4.05 12.53 20.10
C ALA A 20 4.78 13.54 19.21
N PHE A 21 5.79 13.09 18.46
CA PHE A 21 6.48 13.96 17.51
C PHE A 21 5.56 14.42 16.37
N ALA A 22 4.81 13.50 15.75
CA ALA A 22 3.92 13.84 14.65
C ALA A 22 2.86 14.88 15.05
N ALA A 23 2.24 14.70 16.22
CA ALA A 23 1.31 15.68 16.78
C ALA A 23 1.99 17.03 17.06
N ALA A 24 3.18 17.02 17.67
CA ALA A 24 3.92 18.24 18.00
C ALA A 24 4.31 19.09 16.78
N VAL A 25 4.49 18.46 15.61
CA VAL A 25 4.82 19.17 14.36
C VAL A 25 3.59 19.40 13.47
N GLY A 26 2.38 19.11 13.97
CA GLY A 26 1.12 19.51 13.35
C GLY A 26 0.51 18.50 12.35
N TYR A 27 0.92 17.23 12.38
CA TYR A 27 0.21 16.19 11.63
C TYR A 27 -1.06 15.75 12.36
N ASP A 28 -2.06 15.35 11.57
CA ASP A 28 -3.36 14.85 12.06
C ASP A 28 -3.37 13.32 12.23
N ALA A 29 -2.44 12.63 11.56
CA ALA A 29 -2.42 11.18 11.50
C ALA A 29 -1.04 10.60 11.17
N LEU A 30 -0.94 9.27 11.30
CA LEU A 30 0.18 8.49 10.78
C LEU A 30 -0.27 7.60 9.62
N GLU A 31 0.57 7.55 8.58
CA GLU A 31 0.61 6.46 7.61
C GLU A 31 1.59 5.40 8.12
N ILE A 32 1.10 4.17 8.32
CA ILE A 32 1.85 3.13 9.02
C ILE A 32 2.42 2.11 8.03
N ALA A 33 3.73 1.89 8.10
CA ALA A 33 4.40 0.74 7.53
C ALA A 33 4.26 -0.48 8.46
N PRO A 34 3.46 -1.51 8.13
CA PRO A 34 3.13 -2.60 9.05
C PRO A 34 4.36 -3.38 9.54
N PHE A 35 5.40 -3.48 8.71
CA PHE A 35 6.66 -4.15 9.07
C PHE A 35 7.39 -3.48 10.25
N THR A 36 7.06 -2.23 10.58
CA THR A 36 7.59 -1.53 11.76
C THR A 36 6.89 -1.94 13.06
N LEU A 37 5.69 -2.52 12.96
CA LEU A 37 4.92 -3.03 14.10
C LEU A 37 5.23 -4.49 14.42
N GLY A 38 5.61 -5.27 13.41
CA GLY A 38 5.99 -6.68 13.50
C GLY A 38 6.38 -7.26 12.13
N ALA A 39 7.11 -8.38 12.12
CA ALA A 39 7.62 -8.98 10.88
C ALA A 39 6.55 -9.68 10.00
N ASP A 40 5.37 -9.93 10.54
CA ASP A 40 4.24 -10.50 9.82
C ASP A 40 2.95 -9.89 10.39
N PRO A 41 2.14 -9.19 9.58
CA PRO A 41 0.91 -8.55 10.05
C PRO A 41 -0.07 -9.54 10.68
N ARG A 42 -0.08 -10.81 10.23
CA ARG A 42 -0.95 -11.87 10.77
C ARG A 42 -0.58 -12.29 12.19
N LYS A 43 0.63 -11.96 12.65
CA LYS A 43 1.15 -12.32 13.97
C LYS A 43 1.05 -11.19 14.99
N LEU A 44 0.51 -10.02 14.60
CA LEU A 44 0.25 -8.94 15.54
C LEU A 44 -0.85 -9.36 16.51
N THR A 45 -0.57 -9.29 17.80
CA THR A 45 -1.54 -9.66 18.83
C THR A 45 -2.57 -8.56 19.02
N PRO A 46 -3.81 -8.89 19.47
CA PRO A 46 -4.81 -7.87 19.80
C PRO A 46 -4.29 -6.83 20.80
N ARG A 47 -3.47 -7.25 21.77
CA ARG A 47 -2.81 -6.34 22.72
C ARG A 47 -1.86 -5.37 22.02
N ARG A 48 -1.10 -5.82 21.03
CA ARG A 48 -0.20 -4.95 20.26
C ARG A 48 -0.98 -3.93 19.45
N ILE A 49 -2.03 -4.37 18.76
CA ILE A 49 -2.91 -3.51 17.95
C ILE A 49 -3.60 -2.47 18.84
N ALA A 50 -4.16 -2.88 19.97
CA ALA A 50 -4.76 -1.98 20.95
C ALA A 50 -3.75 -0.94 21.48
N GLY A 51 -2.50 -1.36 21.73
CA GLY A 51 -1.43 -0.45 22.15
C GLY A 51 -1.06 0.59 21.09
N VAL A 52 -1.07 0.22 19.81
CA VAL A 52 -0.85 1.15 18.68
C VAL A 52 -1.99 2.18 18.63
N ARG A 53 -3.25 1.72 18.72
CA ARG A 53 -4.41 2.63 18.74
C ARG A 53 -4.39 3.57 19.94
N ALA A 54 -4.02 3.07 21.12
CA ALA A 54 -3.94 3.88 22.33
C ALA A 54 -2.86 4.96 22.21
N ALA A 55 -1.69 4.63 21.63
CA ALA A 55 -0.63 5.61 21.40
C ALA A 55 -1.04 6.71 20.40
N LEU A 56 -1.76 6.36 19.33
CA LEU A 56 -2.33 7.34 18.41
C LEU A 56 -3.35 8.24 19.13
N ALA A 57 -4.31 7.64 19.83
CA ALA A 57 -5.39 8.34 20.51
C ALA A 57 -4.90 9.27 21.62
N ALA A 58 -3.84 8.90 22.34
CA ALA A 58 -3.24 9.73 23.38
C ALA A 58 -2.72 11.09 22.85
N GLU A 59 -2.33 11.12 21.57
CA GLU A 59 -1.83 12.31 20.88
C GLU A 59 -2.88 12.94 19.96
N GLY A 60 -4.13 12.46 20.00
CA GLY A 60 -5.21 12.94 19.12
C GLY A 60 -5.04 12.56 17.64
N LEU A 61 -4.17 11.60 17.33
CA LEU A 61 -3.87 11.17 15.96
C LEU A 61 -4.79 10.04 15.50
N ALA A 62 -5.03 9.99 14.18
CA ALA A 62 -5.62 8.82 13.52
C ALA A 62 -4.54 7.94 12.85
N CYS A 63 -4.89 6.69 12.54
CA CYS A 63 -4.19 5.95 11.48
C CYS A 63 -4.90 6.29 10.16
N SER A 64 -4.23 6.92 9.20
CA SER A 64 -4.86 7.25 7.92
C SER A 64 -4.85 6.05 6.96
N SER A 65 -3.69 5.40 6.89
CA SER A 65 -3.35 4.48 5.82
C SER A 65 -2.27 3.50 6.26
N LEU A 66 -2.23 2.35 5.59
CA LEU A 66 -1.07 1.45 5.62
C LEU A 66 -0.30 1.54 4.30
N HIS A 67 1.03 1.44 4.34
CA HIS A 67 1.86 1.38 3.12
C HIS A 67 3.02 0.39 3.26
N TRP A 68 3.84 0.23 2.21
CA TRP A 68 4.91 -0.80 2.20
C TRP A 68 4.40 -2.22 2.50
N LEU A 69 3.20 -2.52 1.99
CA LEU A 69 2.35 -3.64 2.37
C LEU A 69 3.05 -5.01 2.33
N LEU A 70 3.84 -5.28 1.29
CA LEU A 70 4.44 -6.60 1.06
C LEU A 70 5.94 -6.68 1.40
N VAL A 71 6.49 -5.71 2.14
CA VAL A 71 7.90 -5.76 2.57
C VAL A 71 8.15 -6.94 3.51
N ALA A 72 7.17 -7.28 4.34
CA ALA A 72 7.25 -8.36 5.29
C ALA A 72 5.90 -9.11 5.37
N PRO A 73 5.89 -10.45 5.49
CA PRO A 73 7.05 -11.35 5.51
C PRO A 73 7.83 -11.38 4.17
N GLN A 74 9.03 -11.96 4.19
CA GLN A 74 9.86 -12.10 2.99
C GLN A 74 9.28 -13.14 2.01
N GLY A 75 9.63 -13.02 0.73
CA GLY A 75 9.29 -14.02 -0.31
C GLY A 75 7.94 -13.80 -1.00
N LEU A 76 7.26 -12.69 -0.72
CA LEU A 76 5.99 -12.35 -1.35
C LEU A 76 6.17 -11.79 -2.76
N SER A 77 5.24 -12.11 -3.66
CA SER A 77 5.18 -11.50 -4.99
C SER A 77 3.84 -11.74 -5.68
N ILE A 78 3.27 -10.68 -6.24
CA ILE A 78 2.02 -10.73 -7.02
C ILE A 78 2.26 -11.17 -8.48
N THR A 79 3.48 -11.06 -8.98
CA THR A 79 3.85 -11.41 -10.37
C THR A 79 4.45 -12.82 -10.50
N SER A 80 4.73 -13.50 -9.38
CA SER A 80 5.38 -14.82 -9.34
C SER A 80 4.64 -15.88 -10.17
N ALA A 81 5.38 -16.69 -10.92
CA ALA A 81 4.81 -17.85 -11.62
C ALA A 81 4.39 -18.96 -10.66
N ASP A 82 5.02 -19.04 -9.48
CA ASP A 82 4.67 -20.00 -8.43
C ASP A 82 3.33 -19.64 -7.78
N ALA A 83 2.35 -20.52 -7.93
CA ALA A 83 1.01 -20.33 -7.38
C ALA A 83 1.00 -20.33 -5.84
N SER A 84 1.94 -21.01 -5.18
CA SER A 84 2.04 -21.02 -3.71
C SER A 84 2.46 -19.65 -3.18
N VAL A 85 3.45 -19.01 -3.82
CA VAL A 85 3.88 -17.64 -3.50
C VAL A 85 2.72 -16.66 -3.67
N ARG A 86 1.94 -16.78 -4.75
CA ARG A 86 0.78 -15.91 -4.97
C ARG A 86 -0.32 -16.12 -3.92
N ARG A 87 -0.62 -17.36 -3.55
CA ARG A 87 -1.59 -17.65 -2.47
C ARG A 87 -1.16 -17.01 -1.15
N GLU A 88 0.09 -17.23 -0.75
CA GLU A 88 0.65 -16.62 0.47
C GLU A 88 0.61 -15.08 0.41
N THR A 89 0.92 -14.50 -0.75
CA THR A 89 0.85 -13.05 -0.97
C THR A 89 -0.57 -12.52 -0.80
N ILE A 90 -1.56 -13.19 -1.39
CA ILE A 90 -2.97 -12.81 -1.24
C ILE A 90 -3.42 -12.92 0.22
N ASP A 91 -3.01 -13.97 0.93
CA ASP A 91 -3.39 -14.15 2.34
C ASP A 91 -2.79 -13.05 3.24
N VAL A 92 -1.56 -12.60 2.95
CA VAL A 92 -0.98 -11.41 3.60
C VAL A 92 -1.76 -10.14 3.23
N MET A 93 -2.11 -9.94 1.95
CA MET A 93 -2.91 -8.77 1.52
C MET A 93 -4.28 -8.71 2.23
N ARG A 94 -4.95 -9.86 2.40
CA ARG A 94 -6.21 -9.97 3.15
C ARG A 94 -6.03 -9.61 4.62
N ALA A 95 -5.00 -10.15 5.26
CA ALA A 95 -4.70 -9.83 6.65
C ALA A 95 -4.36 -8.35 6.86
N LEU A 96 -3.71 -7.72 5.88
CA LEU A 96 -3.45 -6.28 5.90
C LEU A 96 -4.74 -5.46 5.81
N CYS A 97 -5.71 -5.87 4.99
CA CYS A 97 -7.02 -5.20 4.94
C CYS A 97 -7.73 -5.26 6.30
N ALA A 98 -7.74 -6.43 6.94
CA ALA A 98 -8.29 -6.59 8.29
C ALA A 98 -7.52 -5.75 9.32
N LEU A 99 -6.18 -5.77 9.28
CA LEU A 99 -5.34 -4.96 10.17
C LEU A 99 -5.59 -3.46 9.99
N ALA A 100 -5.76 -2.98 8.76
CA ALA A 100 -6.08 -1.58 8.48
C ALA A 100 -7.40 -1.19 9.17
N ALA A 101 -8.44 -1.99 9.01
CA ALA A 101 -9.73 -1.76 9.67
C ALA A 101 -9.61 -1.80 11.20
N GLU A 102 -8.87 -2.77 11.76
CA GLU A 102 -8.66 -2.87 13.21
C GLU A 102 -7.92 -1.64 13.78
N LEU A 103 -6.95 -1.10 13.06
CA LEU A 103 -6.22 0.12 13.40
C LEU A 103 -7.03 1.41 13.18
N GLY A 104 -8.18 1.31 12.50
CA GLY A 104 -9.04 2.45 12.14
C GLY A 104 -8.58 3.21 10.90
N ALA A 105 -7.70 2.62 10.08
CA ALA A 105 -7.32 3.17 8.79
C ALA A 105 -8.43 2.96 7.76
N SER A 106 -8.48 3.83 6.76
CA SER A 106 -9.44 3.75 5.65
C SER A 106 -8.81 3.33 4.33
N VAL A 107 -7.48 3.37 4.22
CA VAL A 107 -6.75 3.18 2.96
C VAL A 107 -5.55 2.25 3.14
N LEU A 108 -5.25 1.45 2.12
CA LEU A 108 -3.98 0.74 1.95
C LEU A 108 -3.31 1.20 0.67
N VAL A 109 -2.03 1.56 0.71
CA VAL A 109 -1.25 2.01 -0.44
C VAL A 109 -0.24 0.96 -0.83
N HIS A 110 -0.44 0.36 -2.00
CA HIS A 110 0.42 -0.69 -2.53
C HIS A 110 1.56 -0.10 -3.38
N GLY A 111 2.64 0.28 -2.70
CA GLY A 111 3.92 0.61 -3.34
C GLY A 111 4.78 -0.62 -3.63
N SER A 112 5.31 -1.27 -2.58
CA SER A 112 6.04 -2.56 -2.58
C SER A 112 6.75 -2.93 -3.90
N PRO A 113 7.72 -2.10 -4.36
CA PRO A 113 8.26 -2.16 -5.72
C PRO A 113 8.91 -3.50 -6.07
N ALA A 114 9.59 -4.14 -5.12
CA ALA A 114 10.30 -5.39 -5.34
C ALA A 114 9.33 -6.58 -5.58
N GLN A 115 8.17 -6.57 -4.92
CA GLN A 115 7.20 -7.67 -4.91
C GLN A 115 6.33 -7.71 -6.17
N ARG A 116 6.43 -6.70 -7.03
CA ARG A 116 5.67 -6.56 -8.28
C ARG A 116 6.54 -6.44 -9.53
N LYS A 117 7.86 -6.68 -9.43
CA LYS A 117 8.75 -6.64 -10.60
C LYS A 117 8.31 -7.66 -11.66
N LEU A 118 8.33 -7.23 -12.92
CA LEU A 118 8.09 -8.12 -14.06
C LEU A 118 9.38 -8.87 -14.46
N PRO A 119 9.24 -10.05 -15.09
CA PRO A 119 10.35 -10.69 -15.80
C PRO A 119 10.97 -9.79 -16.87
N THR A 120 12.19 -10.09 -17.29
CA THR A 120 12.96 -9.28 -18.25
C THR A 120 12.25 -9.14 -19.61
N ALA A 121 12.52 -8.03 -20.31
CA ALA A 121 11.81 -7.59 -21.52
C ALA A 121 11.92 -8.51 -22.75
N SER A 122 12.90 -9.42 -22.80
CA SER A 122 13.00 -10.42 -23.88
C SER A 122 11.93 -11.51 -23.83
N GLN A 123 10.97 -11.41 -22.90
CA GLN A 123 9.97 -12.43 -22.61
C GLN A 123 8.56 -11.84 -22.57
N SER A 124 8.09 -11.23 -23.66
CA SER A 124 6.79 -10.53 -23.74
C SER A 124 5.62 -11.38 -23.20
N SER A 125 5.49 -12.62 -23.66
CA SER A 125 4.43 -13.54 -23.18
C SER A 125 4.50 -13.83 -21.68
N ARG A 126 5.71 -13.83 -21.09
CA ARG A 126 5.89 -14.00 -19.64
C ARG A 126 5.55 -12.74 -18.86
N GLN A 127 5.74 -11.57 -19.45
CA GLN A 127 5.31 -10.30 -18.85
C GLN A 127 3.79 -10.20 -18.83
N ASP A 128 3.10 -10.52 -19.93
CA ASP A 128 1.65 -10.50 -19.99
C ASP A 128 1.04 -11.45 -18.95
N ALA A 129 1.58 -12.68 -18.87
CA ALA A 129 1.16 -13.62 -17.84
C ALA A 129 1.45 -13.11 -16.42
N ALA A 130 2.54 -12.37 -16.19
CA ALA A 130 2.86 -11.76 -14.90
C ALA A 130 1.90 -10.61 -14.55
N ARG A 131 1.51 -9.80 -15.52
CA ARG A 131 0.51 -8.74 -15.37
C ARG A 131 -0.86 -9.32 -15.04
N GLN A 132 -1.25 -10.40 -15.72
CA GLN A 132 -2.50 -11.11 -15.43
C GLN A 132 -2.53 -11.65 -13.99
N ARG A 133 -1.44 -12.28 -13.55
CA ARG A 133 -1.31 -12.76 -12.16
C ARG A 133 -1.41 -11.63 -11.13
N ALA A 134 -0.78 -10.49 -11.41
CA ALA A 134 -0.87 -9.32 -10.54
C ALA A 134 -2.31 -8.79 -10.48
N ALA A 135 -3.02 -8.72 -11.61
CA ALA A 135 -4.42 -8.31 -11.66
C ALA A 135 -5.32 -9.24 -10.83
N GLU A 136 -5.11 -10.56 -10.88
CA GLU A 136 -5.82 -11.53 -10.02
C GLU A 136 -5.55 -11.29 -8.53
N CYS A 137 -4.30 -11.01 -8.14
CA CYS A 137 -3.96 -10.67 -6.76
C CYS A 137 -4.62 -9.36 -6.30
N PHE A 138 -4.65 -8.32 -7.15
CA PHE A 138 -5.33 -7.07 -6.84
C PHE A 138 -6.84 -7.22 -6.76
N ALA A 139 -7.46 -8.03 -7.62
CA ALA A 139 -8.89 -8.34 -7.52
C ALA A 139 -9.22 -8.99 -6.16
N ALA A 140 -8.43 -10.00 -5.74
CA ALA A 140 -8.62 -10.65 -4.45
C ALA A 140 -8.41 -9.69 -3.26
N ALA A 141 -7.46 -8.76 -3.36
CA ALA A 141 -7.24 -7.74 -2.35
C ALA A 141 -8.34 -6.68 -2.31
N ALA A 142 -8.90 -6.33 -3.47
CA ALA A 142 -10.02 -5.41 -3.57
C ALA A 142 -11.29 -6.00 -2.94
N ASP A 143 -11.56 -7.28 -3.17
CA ASP A 143 -12.69 -7.99 -2.53
C ASP A 143 -12.52 -7.99 -1.00
N ALA A 144 -11.31 -8.30 -0.50
CA ALA A 144 -11.01 -8.25 0.93
C ALA A 144 -11.05 -6.84 1.53
N ALA A 145 -10.66 -5.82 0.76
CA ALA A 145 -10.75 -4.43 1.15
C ALA A 145 -12.22 -3.99 1.27
N ALA A 146 -13.08 -4.41 0.34
CA ALA A 146 -14.51 -4.17 0.41
C ALA A 146 -15.13 -4.80 1.67
N ASP A 147 -14.82 -6.06 1.95
CA ASP A 147 -15.30 -6.76 3.15
C ASP A 147 -14.85 -6.07 4.46
N ALA A 148 -13.63 -5.52 4.48
CA ALA A 148 -13.09 -4.80 5.63
C ALA A 148 -13.52 -3.32 5.70
N GLY A 149 -14.25 -2.80 4.70
CA GLY A 149 -14.66 -1.40 4.64
C GLY A 149 -13.51 -0.41 4.40
N VAL A 150 -12.46 -0.83 3.72
CA VAL A 150 -11.26 -0.02 3.39
C VAL A 150 -11.06 0.08 1.89
N THR A 151 -10.27 1.06 1.45
CA THR A 151 -9.88 1.22 0.04
C THR A 151 -8.46 0.72 -0.18
N TYR A 152 -8.26 -0.08 -1.23
CA TYR A 152 -6.96 -0.56 -1.66
C TYR A 152 -6.48 0.27 -2.86
N CYS A 153 -5.39 1.02 -2.69
CA CYS A 153 -4.83 1.89 -3.70
C CYS A 153 -3.58 1.27 -4.33
N ILE A 154 -3.53 1.25 -5.66
CA ILE A 154 -2.31 0.95 -6.42
C ILE A 154 -1.52 2.25 -6.58
N GLU A 155 -0.28 2.28 -6.09
CA GLU A 155 0.63 3.41 -6.25
C GLU A 155 1.47 3.21 -7.53
N PRO A 156 1.36 4.10 -8.53
CA PRO A 156 2.33 4.15 -9.63
C PRO A 156 3.69 4.59 -9.09
N LEU A 157 4.75 3.90 -9.47
CA LEU A 157 6.12 4.23 -9.05
C LEU A 157 7.01 4.49 -10.27
N ALA A 158 8.08 5.25 -10.10
CA ALA A 158 8.98 5.53 -11.23
C ALA A 158 9.62 4.23 -11.77
N ALA A 159 9.93 4.19 -13.07
CA ALA A 159 10.50 3.01 -13.72
C ALA A 159 11.85 2.55 -13.12
N ARG A 160 12.56 3.46 -12.44
CA ARG A 160 13.79 3.15 -11.69
C ARG A 160 13.55 2.25 -10.47
N GLU A 161 12.33 2.20 -9.96
CA GLU A 161 11.97 1.48 -8.73
C GLU A 161 11.36 0.11 -9.06
N THR A 162 10.49 0.07 -10.06
CA THR A 162 9.80 -1.15 -10.50
C THR A 162 9.41 -1.07 -11.97
N SER A 163 9.31 -2.22 -12.63
CA SER A 163 8.91 -2.35 -14.03
C SER A 163 7.40 -2.53 -14.23
N PHE A 164 6.60 -2.33 -13.17
CA PHE A 164 5.17 -2.59 -13.16
C PHE A 164 4.38 -1.37 -12.66
N ILE A 165 3.54 -0.83 -13.54
CA ILE A 165 2.65 0.32 -13.34
C ILE A 165 3.46 1.56 -12.95
N ASN A 166 3.84 2.32 -13.96
CA ASN A 166 4.73 3.46 -13.82
C ASN A 166 4.03 4.81 -13.97
N THR A 167 2.85 4.85 -14.58
CA THR A 167 2.09 6.11 -14.75
C THR A 167 0.73 6.04 -14.06
N VAL A 168 0.17 7.21 -13.73
CA VAL A 168 -1.20 7.29 -13.21
C VAL A 168 -2.19 6.67 -14.20
N ALA A 169 -2.01 6.92 -15.50
CA ALA A 169 -2.87 6.36 -16.54
C ALA A 169 -2.84 4.81 -16.59
N GLU A 170 -1.66 4.20 -16.45
CA GLU A 170 -1.53 2.74 -16.38
C GLU A 170 -2.26 2.17 -15.14
N ALA A 171 -2.15 2.84 -14.00
CA ALA A 171 -2.82 2.41 -12.78
C ALA A 171 -4.34 2.52 -12.92
N VAL A 172 -4.86 3.62 -13.49
CA VAL A 172 -6.29 3.79 -13.77
C VAL A 172 -6.79 2.69 -14.69
N ALA A 173 -6.11 2.42 -15.81
CA ALA A 173 -6.52 1.37 -16.74
C ALA A 173 -6.58 -0.01 -16.08
N LEU A 174 -5.64 -0.31 -15.18
CA LEU A 174 -5.67 -1.56 -14.41
C LEU A 174 -6.85 -1.59 -13.42
N VAL A 175 -7.08 -0.51 -12.68
CA VAL A 175 -8.20 -0.39 -11.73
C VAL A 175 -9.54 -0.59 -12.46
N GLU A 176 -9.72 0.08 -13.60
CA GLU A 176 -10.93 -0.01 -14.42
C GLU A 176 -11.14 -1.43 -14.97
N SER A 177 -10.09 -2.07 -15.49
CA SER A 177 -10.18 -3.43 -16.03
C SER A 177 -10.51 -4.48 -14.97
N ILE A 178 -10.07 -4.29 -13.71
CA ILE A 178 -10.44 -5.16 -12.59
C ILE A 178 -11.89 -4.90 -12.14
N GLY A 179 -12.36 -3.66 -12.23
CA GLY A 179 -13.77 -3.32 -12.01
C GLY A 179 -14.25 -3.57 -10.58
N ARG A 180 -13.44 -3.26 -9.56
CA ARG A 180 -13.81 -3.36 -8.14
C ARG A 180 -13.86 -1.99 -7.49
N GLN A 181 -14.95 -1.69 -6.78
CA GLN A 181 -15.17 -0.36 -6.20
C GLN A 181 -14.12 0.00 -5.13
N ALA A 182 -13.69 -0.98 -4.32
CA ALA A 182 -12.69 -0.79 -3.27
C ALA A 182 -11.25 -0.72 -3.82
N LEU A 183 -11.04 -0.94 -5.12
CA LEU A 183 -9.73 -0.75 -5.75
C LEU A 183 -9.67 0.64 -6.38
N LYS A 184 -8.62 1.39 -6.04
CA LYS A 184 -8.36 2.74 -6.56
C LYS A 184 -6.88 2.88 -6.91
N THR A 185 -6.52 4.07 -7.37
CA THR A 185 -5.13 4.50 -7.47
C THR A 185 -4.93 5.80 -6.70
N MET A 186 -3.69 6.28 -6.67
CA MET A 186 -3.28 7.51 -6.01
C MET A 186 -2.17 8.18 -6.82
N ILE A 187 -1.87 9.44 -6.50
CA ILE A 187 -0.78 10.20 -7.12
C ILE A 187 0.32 10.42 -6.08
N ASP A 188 1.49 9.82 -6.29
CA ASP A 188 2.70 10.17 -5.55
C ASP A 188 3.40 11.26 -6.35
N THR A 189 3.53 12.45 -5.78
CA THR A 189 4.07 13.62 -6.50
C THR A 189 5.55 13.48 -6.86
N CYS A 190 6.32 12.71 -6.10
CA CYS A 190 7.73 12.43 -6.39
C CYS A 190 7.87 11.45 -7.56
N ALA A 191 7.13 10.34 -7.52
CA ALA A 191 7.13 9.35 -8.60
C ALA A 191 6.54 9.96 -9.88
N ALA A 192 5.39 10.61 -9.81
CA ALA A 192 4.75 11.28 -10.94
C ALA A 192 5.63 12.39 -11.50
N GLY A 193 6.26 13.23 -10.66
CA GLY A 193 7.17 14.27 -11.13
C GLY A 193 8.41 13.70 -11.83
N THR A 194 8.94 12.58 -11.35
CA THR A 194 10.10 11.90 -11.95
C THR A 194 9.73 11.20 -13.27
N GLN A 195 8.55 10.60 -13.34
CA GLN A 195 8.15 9.70 -14.43
C GLN A 195 7.32 10.37 -15.52
N GLU A 196 6.49 11.35 -15.17
CA GLU A 196 5.49 11.98 -16.05
C GLU A 196 5.65 13.51 -16.14
N GLY A 197 6.24 14.16 -15.13
CA GLY A 197 6.58 15.59 -15.14
C GLY A 197 5.47 16.49 -14.61
N ASP A 198 4.45 16.79 -15.42
CA ASP A 198 3.37 17.75 -15.09
C ASP A 198 2.41 17.23 -14.00
N VAL A 199 2.85 17.27 -12.75
CA VAL A 199 2.07 16.78 -11.59
C VAL A 199 0.78 17.56 -11.42
N VAL A 200 0.76 18.88 -11.69
CA VAL A 200 -0.45 19.70 -11.58
C VAL A 200 -1.48 19.26 -12.62
N GLY A 201 -1.06 19.09 -13.87
CA GLY A 201 -1.95 18.59 -14.92
C GLY A 201 -2.45 17.16 -14.67
N LEU A 202 -1.66 16.32 -13.99
CA LEU A 202 -2.11 14.99 -13.54
C LEU A 202 -3.16 15.08 -12.44
N ILE A 203 -2.98 15.98 -11.46
CA ILE A 203 -3.96 16.26 -10.40
C ILE A 203 -5.28 16.72 -11.04
N ASP A 204 -5.23 17.74 -11.90
CA ASP A 204 -6.42 18.30 -12.57
C ASP A 204 -7.17 17.27 -13.42
N ARG A 205 -6.45 16.29 -13.98
CA ARG A 205 -7.04 15.24 -14.82
C ARG A 205 -7.69 14.11 -14.03
N TRP A 206 -7.03 13.68 -12.95
CA TRP A 206 -7.34 12.38 -12.32
C TRP A 206 -7.97 12.49 -10.94
N LEU A 207 -7.81 13.62 -10.24
CA LEU A 207 -8.53 13.84 -8.98
C LEU A 207 -9.96 14.33 -9.29
N PRO A 208 -10.97 13.83 -8.56
CA PRO A 208 -12.37 14.22 -8.72
C PRO A 208 -12.68 15.63 -8.21
#